data_AF-A0A397FPK1-F1
#
_entry.id   AF-A0A397FPK1-F1
#
_cell.length_a   1.000
_cell.length_b   1.000
_cell.length_c   1.000
_cell.angle_alpha   90.00
_cell.angle_beta   90.00
_cell.angle_gamma   90.00
#
_symmetry.space_group_name_H-M   'P 1'
#
loop_
_entity.id
_entity.type
_entity.pdbx_description
1 polymer ?
#
loop_
_entity_poly.entity_id
_entity_poly.type
_entity_poly.pdbx_seq_one_letter_code
_entity_poly.pdbx_strand_id
1 'polypeptide(L)'
;MVEVEALINCPNCGKSFMILNKKYEHSVFKKMEAVLKSRKDAYEKKIALFDVVKNINIDDLEPLEKERIDYLLKGRLYNELAKQSMKEYKKLTIKDFNQAK
;
A
#
# COMPACT_ATOMS: atom_id res chain seq x y z
N MET A 1 -8.16 20.39 -21.12
CA MET A 1 -7.29 21.25 -20.29
C MET A 1 -7.16 20.60 -18.93
N VAL A 2 -5.93 20.46 -18.42
CA VAL A 2 -5.64 19.82 -17.14
C VAL A 2 -5.39 20.93 -16.12
N GLU A 3 -6.25 21.04 -15.12
CA GLU A 3 -6.12 22.06 -14.08
C GLU A 3 -5.26 21.51 -12.94
N VAL A 4 -4.19 22.24 -12.61
CA VAL A 4 -3.25 21.93 -11.53
C VAL A 4 -3.72 22.67 -10.28
N GLU A 5 -4.03 21.96 -9.20
CA GLU A 5 -4.64 22.56 -8.00
C GLU A 5 -3.63 22.95 -6.92
N ALA A 6 -2.51 22.23 -6.79
CA ALA A 6 -1.45 22.58 -5.86
C ALA A 6 -0.10 21.95 -6.20
N LEU A 7 0.97 22.70 -5.95
CA LEU A 7 2.35 22.22 -5.89
C LEU A 7 2.68 21.87 -4.43
N ILE A 8 2.93 20.59 -4.15
CA ILE A 8 3.46 20.18 -2.84
C ILE A 8 4.97 20.02 -2.93
N ASN A 9 5.67 20.69 -2.02
CA ASN A 9 7.11 20.56 -1.88
C ASN A 9 7.42 19.47 -0.86
N CYS A 10 8.24 18.50 -1.25
CA CYS A 10 8.73 17.51 -0.29
C CYS A 10 9.67 18.19 0.72
N PRO A 11 9.36 18.18 2.02
CA PRO A 11 10.17 18.86 3.03
C PRO A 11 11.57 18.25 3.20
N ASN A 12 11.79 17.02 2.70
CA ASN A 12 13.07 16.33 2.84
C ASN A 12 14.03 16.50 1.66
N CYS A 13 13.52 16.78 0.45
CA CYS A 13 14.38 16.91 -0.73
C CYS A 13 14.09 18.15 -1.59
N GLY A 14 13.16 19.01 -1.17
CA GLY A 14 12.85 20.28 -1.83
C GLY A 14 12.18 20.17 -3.21
N LYS A 15 12.00 18.96 -3.73
CA LYS A 15 11.37 18.74 -5.03
C LYS A 15 9.88 19.03 -4.94
N SER A 16 9.40 19.83 -5.88
CA SER A 16 7.99 20.17 -6.05
C SER A 16 7.31 19.14 -6.92
N PHE A 17 6.19 18.60 -6.45
CA PHE A 17 5.34 17.68 -7.20
C PHE A 17 4.04 18.39 -7.54
N MET A 18 3.65 18.35 -8.81
CA MET A 18 2.34 18.84 -9.24
C MET A 18 1.27 17.81 -8.88
N ILE A 19 0.26 18.24 -8.13
CA ILE A 19 -0.96 17.45 -7.96
C ILE A 19 -1.87 17.76 -9.16
N LEU A 20 -1.99 16.77 -10.04
CA LEU A 20 -2.93 16.76 -11.14
C LEU A 20 -4.33 16.55 -10.58
N ASN A 21 -5.21 17.56 -10.70
CA ASN A 21 -6.61 17.39 -10.36
C ASN A 21 -7.32 16.64 -11.49
N LYS A 22 -7.17 15.31 -11.47
CA LYS A 22 -8.03 14.44 -12.24
C LYS A 22 -9.18 14.06 -11.34
N LYS A 23 -10.33 14.73 -11.54
CA LYS A 23 -11.69 14.15 -11.34
C LYS A 23 -11.89 12.92 -12.26
N TYR A 24 -10.92 12.03 -12.31
CA TYR A 24 -11.12 10.67 -12.76
C TYR A 24 -11.35 9.90 -11.47
N GLU A 25 -12.61 9.76 -11.09
CA GLU A 25 -13.05 8.72 -10.17
C GLU A 25 -12.75 7.36 -10.84
N HIS A 26 -11.47 7.01 -10.98
CA HIS A 26 -11.09 5.70 -11.44
C HIS A 26 -11.65 4.73 -10.41
N SER A 27 -12.45 3.76 -10.84
CA SER A 27 -13.15 2.82 -9.96
C SER A 27 -12.22 2.15 -8.94
N VAL A 28 -10.95 2.01 -9.30
CA VAL A 28 -9.84 1.57 -8.46
C VAL A 28 -9.64 2.46 -7.23
N PHE A 29 -9.61 3.79 -7.36
CA PHE A 29 -9.42 4.70 -6.22
C PHE A 29 -10.61 4.63 -5.26
N LYS A 30 -11.83 4.52 -5.77
CA LYS A 30 -13.03 4.27 -4.93
C LYS A 30 -12.92 2.96 -4.15
N LYS A 31 -12.45 1.89 -4.79
CA LYS A 31 -12.22 0.59 -4.13
C LYS A 31 -11.13 0.70 -3.06
N MET A 32 -10.03 1.39 -3.34
CA MET A 32 -8.97 1.64 -2.36
C MET A 32 -9.48 2.44 -1.16
N GLU A 33 -10.25 3.50 -1.41
CA GLU A 33 -10.84 4.33 -0.35
C GLU A 33 -11.82 3.52 0.51
N ALA A 34 -12.63 2.66 -0.11
CA ALA A 34 -13.51 1.75 0.61
C ALA A 34 -12.73 0.78 1.52
N VAL A 35 -11.60 0.24 1.06
CA VAL A 35 -10.72 -0.60 1.89
C VAL A 35 -10.15 0.20 3.06
N LEU A 36 -9.67 1.42 2.83
CA LEU A 36 -9.09 2.27 3.86
C LEU A 36 -10.12 2.67 4.94
N LYS A 37 -11.35 2.97 4.54
CA LYS A 37 -12.47 3.32 5.44
C LYS A 37 -13.11 2.12 6.12
N SER A 38 -12.79 0.89 5.71
CA SER A 38 -13.35 -0.31 6.32
C SER A 38 -12.91 -0.51 7.77
N ARG A 39 -13.65 -1.34 8.52
CA ARG A 39 -13.32 -1.72 9.91
C ARG A 39 -12.22 -2.78 10.01
N LYS A 40 -11.65 -3.19 8.87
CA LYS A 40 -10.52 -4.14 8.81
C LYS A 40 -9.33 -3.62 9.60
N ASP A 41 -8.56 -4.53 10.15
CA ASP A 41 -7.31 -4.17 10.80
C ASP A 41 -6.25 -3.74 9.76
N ALA A 42 -5.10 -3.25 10.25
CA ALA A 42 -4.04 -2.75 9.37
C ALA A 42 -3.44 -3.85 8.47
N TYR A 43 -3.40 -5.11 8.93
CA TYR A 43 -2.91 -6.24 8.16
C TYR A 43 -3.89 -6.59 7.03
N GLU A 44 -5.16 -6.77 7.38
CA GLU A 44 -6.25 -7.06 6.44
C GLU A 44 -6.42 -5.97 5.38
N LYS A 45 -6.24 -4.69 5.77
CA LYS A 45 -6.24 -3.56 4.83
C LYS A 45 -5.10 -3.65 3.83
N LYS A 46 -3.89 -4.02 4.26
CA LYS A 46 -2.73 -4.16 3.35
C LYS A 46 -2.97 -5.26 2.31
N ILE A 47 -3.52 -6.39 2.71
CA ILE A 47 -3.88 -7.48 1.79
C ILE A 47 -4.98 -7.02 0.82
N ALA A 48 -6.05 -6.42 1.32
CA ALA A 48 -7.15 -5.98 0.48
C ALA A 48 -6.74 -4.86 -0.51
N LEU A 49 -5.85 -3.95 -0.11
CA LEU A 49 -5.29 -2.95 -1.02
C LEU A 49 -4.45 -3.59 -2.13
N PHE A 50 -3.66 -4.61 -1.78
CA PHE A 50 -2.90 -5.38 -2.77
C PHE A 50 -3.82 -6.03 -3.80
N ASP A 51 -4.92 -6.65 -3.36
CA ASP A 51 -5.88 -7.25 -4.28
C ASP A 51 -6.54 -6.22 -5.21
N VAL A 52 -6.77 -4.99 -4.73
CA VAL A 52 -7.28 -3.90 -5.57
C VAL A 52 -6.25 -3.51 -6.65
N VAL A 53 -4.97 -3.43 -6.28
CA VAL A 53 -3.87 -3.10 -7.23
C VAL A 53 -3.66 -4.21 -8.24
N LYS A 54 -3.65 -5.47 -7.81
CA LYS A 54 -3.47 -6.66 -8.65
C LYS A 54 -4.47 -6.71 -9.82
N ASN A 55 -5.69 -6.25 -9.55
CA ASN A 55 -6.78 -6.27 -10.53
C ASN A 55 -6.78 -5.07 -11.48
N ILE A 56 -5.80 -4.17 -11.39
CA ILE A 56 -5.64 -3.09 -12.37
C ILE A 56 -5.17 -3.72 -13.68
N ASN A 57 -5.88 -3.44 -14.77
CA ASN A 57 -5.36 -3.72 -16.10
C ASN A 57 -4.31 -2.67 -16.42
N ILE A 58 -3.09 -3.16 -16.62
CA ILE A 58 -2.00 -2.38 -17.15
C ILE A 58 -1.99 -2.75 -18.62
N ASP A 59 -2.54 -1.84 -19.44
CA ASP A 59 -2.41 -1.96 -20.89
C ASP A 59 -0.91 -2.01 -21.19
N ASP A 60 -0.48 -2.95 -22.04
CA ASP A 60 0.91 -3.28 -22.41
C ASP A 60 1.62 -4.41 -21.64
N LEU A 61 0.98 -5.10 -20.69
CA LEU A 61 1.54 -6.32 -20.07
C LEU A 61 0.92 -7.59 -20.65
N GLU A 62 1.76 -8.52 -21.12
CA GLU A 62 1.29 -9.86 -21.45
C GLU A 62 0.76 -10.58 -20.19
N PRO A 63 -0.21 -11.50 -20.31
CA PRO A 63 -0.77 -12.22 -19.16
C PRO A 63 0.29 -12.88 -18.26
N LEU A 64 1.33 -13.46 -18.86
CA LEU A 64 2.45 -14.09 -18.14
C LEU A 64 3.31 -13.07 -17.39
N GLU A 65 3.54 -11.89 -17.97
CA GLU A 65 4.32 -10.84 -17.33
C GLU A 65 3.56 -10.25 -16.14
N LYS A 66 2.24 -10.04 -16.30
CA LYS A 66 1.36 -9.63 -15.21
C LYS A 66 1.39 -10.63 -14.05
N GLU A 67 1.26 -11.93 -14.35
CA GLU A 67 1.30 -12.97 -13.33
C GLU A 67 2.65 -12.98 -12.57
N ARG A 68 3.77 -12.84 -13.28
CA ARG A 68 5.09 -12.75 -12.65
C ARG A 68 5.22 -11.54 -11.73
N ILE A 69 4.75 -10.38 -12.17
CA ILE A 69 4.75 -9.15 -11.37
C ILE A 69 3.88 -9.34 -10.12
N ASP A 70 2.70 -9.91 -10.26
CA ASP A 70 1.79 -10.19 -9.15
C ASP A 70 2.43 -11.09 -8.10
N TYR A 71 3.12 -12.16 -8.51
CA TYR A 71 3.85 -13.03 -7.59
C TYR A 71 4.98 -12.30 -6.86
N LEU A 72 5.77 -11.49 -7.57
CA LEU A 72 6.86 -10.72 -6.98
C LEU A 72 6.35 -9.72 -5.95
N LEU A 73 5.28 -8.99 -6.28
CA LEU A 73 4.69 -8.02 -5.38
C LEU A 73 4.03 -8.71 -4.17
N LYS A 74 3.35 -9.84 -4.37
CA LYS A 74 2.76 -10.65 -3.28
C LYS A 74 3.84 -11.18 -2.34
N GLY A 75 4.94 -11.69 -2.89
CA GLY A 75 6.09 -12.16 -2.11
C GLY A 75 6.72 -11.05 -1.28
N ARG A 76 6.89 -9.85 -1.88
CA ARG A 76 7.39 -8.67 -1.16
C ARG A 76 6.46 -8.25 -0.01
N LEU A 77 5.15 -8.21 -0.27
CA LEU A 77 4.15 -7.87 0.74
C LEU A 77 4.21 -8.81 1.94
N TYR A 78 4.21 -10.13 1.70
CA TYR A 78 4.28 -11.10 2.78
C TYR A 78 5.59 -11.05 3.55
N ASN A 79 6.71 -10.81 2.87
CA ASN A 79 8.00 -10.64 3.54
C ASN A 79 7.97 -9.44 4.50
N GLU A 80 7.46 -8.29 4.07
CA GLU A 80 7.35 -7.11 4.94
C GLU A 80 6.39 -7.32 6.11
N LEU A 81 5.27 -8.02 5.87
CA LEU A 81 4.34 -8.40 6.94
C LEU A 81 4.97 -9.36 7.95
N ALA A 82 5.76 -10.34 7.49
CA ALA A 82 6.47 -11.26 8.36
C ALA A 82 7.53 -10.54 9.21
N LYS A 83 8.30 -9.62 8.60
CA LYS A 83 9.27 -8.77 9.34
C LYS A 83 8.59 -7.93 10.40
N GLN A 84 7.45 -7.33 10.08
CA GLN A 84 6.69 -6.52 11.04
C GLN A 84 6.18 -7.38 12.20
N SER A 85 5.57 -8.52 11.88
CA SER A 85 5.05 -9.48 12.88
C SER A 85 6.16 -9.97 13.82
N MET A 86 7.33 -10.29 13.26
CA MET A 86 8.49 -10.72 14.06
C MET A 86 9.02 -9.61 14.96
N LYS A 87 9.02 -8.36 14.50
CA LYS A 87 9.40 -7.20 15.33
C LYS A 87 8.41 -6.99 16.46
N GLU A 88 7.12 -7.12 16.22
CA GLU A 88 6.06 -6.99 17.23
C GLU A 88 6.14 -8.12 18.27
N TYR A 89 6.32 -9.37 17.83
CA TYR A 89 6.55 -10.51 18.71
C TYR A 89 7.73 -10.26 19.66
N LYS A 90 8.90 -9.90 19.11
CA LYS A 90 10.10 -9.61 19.92
C LYS A 90 9.86 -8.50 20.96
N LYS A 91 9.10 -7.46 20.59
CA LYS A 91 8.76 -6.36 21.51
C LYS A 91 7.85 -6.85 22.65
N LEU A 92 6.85 -7.67 22.35
CA LEU A 92 5.95 -8.23 23.35
C LEU A 92 6.70 -9.15 24.31
N THR A 93 7.51 -10.07 23.79
CA THR A 93 8.32 -10.97 24.60
C THR A 93 9.23 -10.22 25.57
N ILE A 94 9.93 -9.17 25.12
CA ILE A 94 10.77 -8.35 26.00
C ILE A 94 9.95 -7.64 27.09
N LYS A 95 8.76 -7.12 26.75
CA LYS A 95 7.87 -6.49 27.73
C LYS A 95 7.42 -7.49 28.80
N ASP A 96 6.99 -8.68 28.39
CA ASP A 96 6.51 -9.72 29.29
C ASP A 96 7.64 -10.18 30.23
N PHE A 97 8.86 -10.37 29.71
CA PHE A 97 10.03 -10.72 30.53
C PHE A 97 10.43 -9.63 31.53
N ASN A 98 10.27 -8.35 31.16
CA ASN A 98 10.59 -7.24 32.06
C ASN A 98 9.50 -6.99 33.11
N GLN A 99 8.25 -7.36 32.85
CA GLN A 99 7.15 -7.27 33.81
C GLN A 99 7.10 -8.46 34.78
N ALA A 100 7.70 -9.59 34.41
CA ALA A 100 7.84 -10.78 35.26
C ALA A 100 9.05 -10.74 36.21
N LYS A 101 9.82 -9.64 36.21
CA LYS A 101 10.91 -9.34 37.15
C LYS A 101 10.45 -8.32 38.18
#